data_AF-A0A947QZZ0-F1
#
_entry.id   AF-A0A947QZZ0-F1
#
_cell.length_a   1.000
_cell.length_b   1.000
_cell.length_c   1.000
_cell.angle_alpha   90.00
_cell.angle_beta   90.00
_cell.angle_gamma   90.00
#
_symmetry.space_group_name_H-M   'P 1'
#
loop_
_entity.id
_entity.type
_entity.pdbx_description
1 polymer ?
#
loop_
_entity_poly.entity_id
_entity_poly.type
_entity_poly.pdbx_seq_one_letter_code
_entity_poly.pdbx_strand_id
1 'polypeptide(L)'
;MIQVNATWEHVEVTANFLLGTSFSDEHHDSLISLLSNLPREAGEKGCVYLSPLIENLHREKILPMFHEIRKQSVLPAFIYLIQRL
;
A
#
# COMPACT_ATOMS: atom_id res chain seq x y z
N MET A 1 -12.34 3.62 -1.81
CA MET A 1 -11.92 2.65 -2.85
C MET A 1 -12.74 1.37 -2.77
N ILE A 2 -12.66 0.59 -1.69
CA ILE A 2 -13.35 -0.72 -1.56
C ILE A 2 -14.82 -0.67 -1.96
N GLN A 3 -15.58 0.25 -1.37
CA GLN A 3 -17.00 0.40 -1.69
C GLN A 3 -17.25 0.74 -3.17
N VAL A 4 -16.39 1.56 -3.80
CA VAL A 4 -16.52 1.91 -5.22
C VAL A 4 -16.31 0.67 -6.08
N ASN A 5 -15.28 -0.12 -5.77
CA ASN A 5 -14.97 -1.37 -6.48
C ASN A 5 -16.08 -2.42 -6.32
N ALA A 6 -16.73 -2.48 -5.15
CA ALA A 6 -17.86 -3.37 -4.90
C ALA A 6 -19.16 -2.89 -5.57
N THR A 7 -19.33 -1.58 -5.80
CA THR A 7 -20.57 -1.02 -6.35
C THR A 7 -20.63 -1.11 -7.87
N TRP A 8 -19.51 -0.94 -8.57
CA TRP A 8 -19.49 -0.75 -10.02
C TRP A 8 -18.72 -1.88 -10.72
N GLU A 9 -19.41 -2.63 -11.58
CA GLU A 9 -18.84 -3.78 -12.29
C GLU A 9 -17.74 -3.40 -13.30
N HIS A 10 -17.81 -2.21 -13.90
CA HIS A 10 -16.86 -1.81 -14.95
C HIS A 10 -15.93 -0.66 -14.53
N VAL A 11 -15.87 -0.37 -13.24
CA VAL A 11 -14.90 0.58 -12.66
C VAL A 11 -14.01 -0.17 -11.70
N GLU A 12 -12.71 0.15 -11.75
CA GLU A 12 -11.73 -0.30 -10.77
C GLU A 12 -10.91 0.89 -10.30
N VAL A 13 -10.87 1.07 -8.99
CA VAL A 13 -10.10 2.10 -8.30
C VAL A 13 -9.01 1.41 -7.49
N THR A 14 -7.80 1.97 -7.57
CA THR A 14 -6.64 1.55 -6.78
C THR A 14 -6.25 2.67 -5.82
N ALA A 15 -5.40 2.35 -4.83
CA ALA A 15 -4.87 3.33 -3.89
C ALA A 15 -3.35 3.37 -4.01
N ASN A 16 -2.75 4.55 -3.80
CA ASN A 16 -1.31 4.70 -3.69
C ASN A 16 -0.95 5.38 -2.36
N PHE A 17 0.00 4.80 -1.63
CA PHE A 17 0.54 5.38 -0.39
C PHE A 17 2.03 5.62 -0.51
N LEU A 18 2.53 6.56 0.29
CA LEU A 18 3.96 6.79 0.42
C LEU A 18 4.58 5.77 1.37
N LEU A 19 5.76 5.30 0.99
CA LEU A 19 6.61 4.42 1.78
C LEU A 19 7.97 5.10 1.96
N GLY A 20 8.30 5.52 3.18
CA GLY A 20 9.52 6.29 3.43
C GLY A 20 10.16 5.89 4.75
N THR A 21 11.48 5.93 4.81
CA THR A 21 12.25 5.63 6.04
C THR A 21 12.31 6.82 7.00
N SER A 22 11.91 8.00 6.54
CA SER A 22 11.82 9.23 7.33
C SER A 22 10.47 9.42 8.03
N PHE A 23 9.47 8.58 7.73
CA PHE A 23 8.19 8.61 8.41
C PHE A 23 8.28 7.98 9.80
N SER A 24 7.35 8.34 10.67
CA SER A 24 7.26 7.75 12.01
C SER A 24 6.86 6.28 11.95
N ASP A 25 7.24 5.51 12.97
CA ASP A 25 6.79 4.13 13.12
C ASP A 25 5.25 4.03 13.15
N GLU A 26 4.57 5.04 13.73
CA GLU A 26 3.11 5.13 13.73
C GLU A 26 2.49 5.18 12.32
N HIS A 27 3.16 5.80 11.34
CA HIS A 27 2.70 5.78 9.94
C HIS A 27 2.72 4.36 9.38
N HIS A 28 3.80 3.62 9.64
CA HIS A 28 3.96 2.24 9.19
C HIS A 28 2.93 1.32 9.84
N ASP A 29 2.78 1.40 11.16
CA ASP A 29 1.81 0.61 11.93
C ASP A 29 0.37 0.91 11.50
N SER A 30 0.05 2.19 11.28
CA SER A 30 -1.26 2.62 10.80
C SER A 30 -1.56 2.08 9.40
N LEU A 31 -0.58 2.07 8.50
CA LEU A 31 -0.74 1.53 7.16
C LEU A 31 -0.96 0.00 7.18
N ILE A 32 -0.19 -0.72 8.00
CA ILE A 32 -0.39 -2.16 8.22
C ILE A 32 -1.79 -2.43 8.78
N SER A 33 -2.20 -1.68 9.81
CA SER A 33 -3.52 -1.83 10.43
C SER A 33 -4.64 -1.54 9.44
N LEU A 34 -4.51 -0.49 8.63
CA LEU A 34 -5.48 -0.15 7.59
C LEU A 34 -5.64 -1.28 6.56
N LEU A 35 -4.53 -1.85 6.09
CA LEU A 35 -4.55 -2.84 5.00
C LEU A 35 -4.89 -4.26 5.47
N SER A 36 -4.67 -4.58 6.74
CA SER A 36 -5.03 -5.86 7.35
C SER A 36 -6.48 -5.94 7.81
N ASN A 37 -7.10 -4.80 8.15
CA ASN A 37 -8.49 -4.74 8.65
C ASN A 37 -9.53 -4.45 7.56
N LEU A 38 -9.21 -4.63 6.28
CA LEU A 38 -10.17 -4.45 5.19
C LEU A 38 -11.23 -5.57 5.19
N PRO A 39 -12.47 -5.29 4.72
CA PRO A 39 -13.50 -6.31 4.57
C PRO A 39 -12.99 -7.48 3.72
N ARG A 40 -13.37 -8.72 4.07
CA ARG A 40 -12.90 -9.93 3.37
C ARG A 40 -13.23 -9.95 1.88
N GLU A 41 -14.31 -9.27 1.49
CA GLU A 41 -14.78 -9.11 0.11
C GLU A 41 -13.94 -8.11 -0.71
N ALA A 42 -13.01 -7.39 -0.08
CA ALA A 42 -12.16 -6.40 -0.74
C ALA A 42 -11.25 -6.96 -1.84
N GLY A 43 -11.07 -8.29 -1.93
CA GLY A 43 -10.09 -8.94 -2.80
C GLY A 43 -10.48 -9.10 -4.27
N GLU A 44 -11.71 -8.77 -4.68
CA GLU A 44 -12.15 -8.99 -6.07
C GLU A 44 -11.61 -7.93 -7.04
N LYS A 45 -11.35 -6.71 -6.58
CA LYS A 45 -10.91 -5.57 -7.39
C LYS A 45 -10.04 -4.59 -6.62
N GLY A 46 -9.06 -4.04 -7.31
CA GLY A 46 -8.16 -3.02 -6.80
C GLY A 46 -6.90 -3.61 -6.20
N CYS A 47 -5.92 -2.73 -6.05
CA CYS A 47 -4.64 -3.02 -5.42
C CYS A 47 -4.13 -1.77 -4.71
N VAL A 48 -3.09 -1.98 -3.91
CA VAL A 48 -2.36 -0.91 -3.24
C VAL A 48 -0.98 -0.78 -3.87
N TYR A 49 -0.69 0.41 -4.34
CA TYR A 49 0.65 0.83 -4.72
C TYR A 49 1.33 1.48 -3.51
N LEU A 50 2.60 1.15 -3.32
CA LEU A 50 3.48 1.78 -2.34
C LEU A 50 4.59 2.49 -3.12
N SER A 51 4.54 3.82 -3.12
CA SER A 51 5.53 4.68 -3.76
C SER A 51 6.66 5.00 -2.77
N PRO A 52 7.88 4.50 -3.01
CA PRO A 52 9.01 4.80 -2.15
C PRO A 52 9.39 6.28 -2.23
N LEU A 53 9.44 6.96 -1.09
CA LEU A 53 10.13 8.24 -0.96
C LEU A 53 11.61 7.93 -0.72
N ILE A 54 12.41 7.96 -1.79
CA ILE A 54 13.82 7.55 -1.73
C ILE A 54 14.65 8.75 -1.27
N GLU A 55 14.80 8.89 0.04
CA GLU A 55 15.85 9.71 0.62
C GLU A 55 17.15 8.88 0.63
N ASN A 56 18.22 9.40 0.01
CA ASN A 56 19.42 8.67 -0.43
C ASN A 56 20.14 7.79 0.62
N LEU A 57 19.79 7.88 1.90
CA LEU A 57 20.51 7.23 3.00
C LEU A 57 20.04 5.80 3.34
N HIS A 58 18.81 5.38 2.97
CA HIS A 58 18.25 4.11 3.47
C HIS A 58 17.42 3.29 2.47
N ARG A 59 17.81 3.32 1.19
CA ARG A 59 17.08 2.59 0.12
C ARG A 59 16.98 1.08 0.40
N GLU A 60 17.94 0.50 1.10
CA GLU A 60 17.98 -0.90 1.50
C GLU A 60 16.83 -1.30 2.44
N LYS A 61 16.26 -0.35 3.18
CA LYS A 61 15.14 -0.60 4.13
C LYS A 61 13.77 -0.61 3.46
N ILE A 62 13.64 0.00 2.28
CA ILE A 62 12.36 0.09 1.55
C ILE A 62 11.79 -1.29 1.23
N LEU A 63 12.63 -2.21 0.74
CA LEU A 63 12.18 -3.53 0.32
C LEU A 63 11.69 -4.39 1.51
N PRO A 64 12.43 -4.46 2.65
CA PRO A 64 11.91 -5.05 3.87
C PRO A 64 10.57 -4.48 4.34
N MET A 65 10.43 -3.14 4.39
CA MET A 65 9.17 -2.49 4.80
C MET A 65 8.01 -2.86 3.87
N PHE A 66 8.25 -2.85 2.56
CA PHE A 66 7.26 -3.31 1.57
C PHE A 66 6.83 -4.75 1.82
N HIS A 67 7.78 -5.66 2.06
CA HIS A 67 7.47 -7.07 2.27
C HIS A 67 6.62 -7.29 3.52
N GLU A 68 6.88 -6.53 4.58
CA GLU A 68 6.09 -6.57 5.80
C GLU A 68 4.65 -6.13 5.56
N ILE A 69 4.45 -4.97 4.91
CA ILE A 69 3.11 -4.47 4.57
C ILE A 69 2.39 -5.45 3.65
N ARG A 70 3.06 -5.93 2.60
CA ARG A 70 2.48 -6.88 1.64
C ARG A 70 2.03 -8.18 2.31
N LYS A 71 2.78 -8.67 3.29
CA LYS A 71 2.44 -9.91 4.00
C LYS A 71 1.15 -9.77 4.81
N GLN A 72 0.85 -8.57 5.29
CA GLN A 72 -0.29 -8.30 6.18
C GLN A 72 -1.51 -7.73 5.44
N SER A 73 -1.32 -7.23 4.22
CA SER A 73 -2.38 -6.65 3.41
C SER A 73 -3.37 -7.70 2.92
N VAL A 74 -4.67 -7.42 3.05
CA VAL A 74 -5.76 -8.19 2.41
C VAL A 74 -5.78 -7.98 0.90
N LEU A 75 -5.37 -6.79 0.44
CA LEU A 75 -5.29 -6.46 -0.98
C LEU A 75 -3.92 -6.83 -1.56
N PRO A 76 -3.84 -7.10 -2.88
CA PRO A 76 -2.57 -7.13 -3.59
C PRO A 76 -1.82 -5.81 -3.39
N ALA A 77 -0.54 -5.90 -3.02
CA ALA A 77 0.33 -4.74 -2.82
C ALA A 77 1.54 -4.79 -3.75
N PHE A 78 1.86 -3.67 -4.40
CA PHE A 78 2.96 -3.53 -5.35
C PHE A 78 3.79 -2.28 -5.08
N ILE A 79 5.08 -2.33 -5.37
CA ILE A 79 5.93 -1.12 -5.34
C ILE A 79 5.70 -0.34 -6.63
N TYR A 80 5.46 0.96 -6.51
CA TYR A 80 5.28 1.86 -7.66
C TYR A 80 6.48 2.79 -7.85
N LEU A 81 7.38 2.38 -8.74
CA LEU A 81 8.68 3.03 -8.98
C LEU A 81 8.64 4.18 -9.99
N ILE A 82 7.54 4.35 -10.74
CA ILE A 82 7.42 5.38 -11.77
C ILE A 82 7.24 6.77 -11.14
N GLN A 83 6.58 6.82 -9.98
CA GLN A 83 6.32 8.06 -9.27
C GLN A 83 7.61 8.59 -8.64
N ARG A 84 8.12 9.69 -9.19
CA ARG A 84 9.28 10.42 -8.67
C ARG A 84 8.79 11.42 -7.63
N LEU A 85 8.68 10.98 -6.38
CA LEU A 85 8.47 11.86 -5.22
C LEU A 85 9.75 12.00 -4.41
#